data_AF-A0A8S3CP09-F1
#
_entry.id   AF-A0A8S3CP09-F1
#
_cell.length_a   1.000
_cell.length_b   1.000
_cell.length_c   1.000
_cell.angle_alpha   90.00
_cell.angle_beta   90.00
_cell.angle_gamma   90.00
#
_symmetry.space_group_name_H-M   'P 1'
#
loop_
_entity.id
_entity.type
_entity.pdbx_description
1 polymer ?
#
loop_
_entity_poly.entity_id
_entity_poly.type
_entity_poly.pdbx_seq_one_letter_code
_entity_poly.pdbx_strand_id
1 'polypeptide(L)'
;MTATYPFVTKNDLETVCLVWLDASVNISPENIATQKELRSIIHHFKTFSNAPDCEQYIQQKSQYDRVFLIASGRLGQEIVPHIHHYRQVFNIYVYCQDKEKNEEWARKFIKVKTVQTRLDTLINRIQSDYSKRCQSKLDEPFPINIS
;
A
#
# COMPACT_ATOMS: atom_id res chain seq x y z
N MET A 1 -2.63 -20.29 39.85
CA MET A 1 -3.01 -19.00 39.23
C MET A 1 -2.18 -18.84 37.97
N THR A 2 -2.67 -19.32 36.83
CA THR A 2 -2.02 -19.14 35.53
C THR A 2 -2.61 -17.91 34.87
N ALA A 3 -1.76 -16.91 34.60
CA ALA A 3 -2.14 -15.73 33.85
C ALA A 3 -2.41 -16.13 32.40
N THR A 4 -3.67 -16.05 31.98
CA THR A 4 -4.07 -16.26 30.59
C THR A 4 -3.70 -15.00 29.81
N TYR A 5 -2.58 -15.02 29.09
CA TYR A 5 -2.30 -13.99 28.09
C TYR A 5 -3.38 -14.06 27.00
N PRO A 6 -3.96 -12.92 26.57
CA PRO A 6 -4.92 -12.94 25.47
C PRO A 6 -4.26 -13.54 24.23
N PHE A 7 -4.95 -14.51 23.63
CA PHE A 7 -4.50 -15.19 22.41
C PHE A 7 -4.50 -14.13 21.29
N VAL A 8 -3.32 -13.59 20.96
CA VAL A 8 -3.15 -12.66 19.83
C VAL A 8 -3.56 -13.41 18.57
N THR A 9 -4.64 -12.97 17.93
CA THR A 9 -5.10 -13.61 16.70
C THR A 9 -4.14 -13.26 15.56
N LYS A 10 -4.06 -14.09 14.51
CA LYS A 10 -3.20 -13.82 13.34
C LYS A 10 -3.49 -12.46 12.67
N ASN A 11 -4.69 -11.91 12.85
CA ASN A 11 -5.08 -10.60 12.33
C ASN A 11 -4.56 -9.40 13.16
N ASP A 12 -4.17 -9.63 14.41
CA ASP A 12 -3.58 -8.62 15.29
C ASP A 12 -2.11 -8.32 14.96
N LEU A 13 -1.47 -9.17 14.16
CA LEU A 13 -0.07 -9.02 13.72
C LEU A 13 0.06 -8.30 12.37
N GLU A 14 -1.04 -8.04 11.66
CA GLU A 14 -0.95 -7.39 10.35
C GLU A 14 -0.57 -5.92 10.47
N THR A 15 0.61 -5.59 9.93
CA THR A 15 1.12 -4.22 9.86
C THR A 15 0.88 -3.66 8.45
N VAL A 16 0.19 -2.53 8.36
CA VAL A 16 -0.01 -1.83 7.09
C VAL A 16 1.13 -0.83 6.89
N CYS A 17 1.76 -0.86 5.74
CA CYS A 17 2.80 0.08 5.33
C CYS A 17 2.42 0.74 4.01
N LEU A 18 2.60 2.05 3.95
CA LEU A 18 2.45 2.85 2.73
C LEU A 18 3.83 3.11 2.13
N VAL A 19 3.99 2.78 0.85
CA VAL A 19 5.22 2.97 0.10
C VAL A 19 4.94 3.89 -1.07
N TRP A 20 5.78 4.90 -1.29
CA TRP A 20 5.69 5.78 -2.46
C TRP A 20 6.98 5.73 -3.29
N LEU A 21 6.85 5.17 -4.49
CA LEU A 21 7.89 5.06 -5.51
C LEU A 21 7.71 6.13 -6.60
N ASP A 22 8.51 7.20 -6.52
CA ASP A 22 8.54 8.27 -7.53
C ASP A 22 9.93 8.89 -7.59
N ALA A 23 10.47 9.09 -8.79
CA ALA A 23 11.80 9.66 -8.99
C ALA A 23 11.95 11.08 -8.39
N SER A 24 10.85 11.81 -8.27
CA SER A 24 10.76 13.18 -7.75
C SER A 24 10.18 13.24 -6.32
N VAL A 25 10.00 12.09 -5.65
CA VAL A 25 9.27 11.99 -4.37
C VAL A 25 9.81 12.93 -3.29
N ASN A 26 11.13 13.16 -3.25
CA ASN A 26 11.80 14.02 -2.27
C ASN A 26 12.26 15.37 -2.85
N ILE A 27 11.85 15.70 -4.08
CA ILE A 27 12.33 16.90 -4.79
C ILE A 27 11.25 17.97 -4.87
N SER A 28 10.02 17.60 -5.27
CA SER A 28 8.94 18.56 -5.43
C SER A 28 8.39 19.04 -4.07
N PRO A 29 8.21 20.36 -3.85
CA PRO A 29 7.53 20.88 -2.65
C PRO A 29 6.13 20.30 -2.46
N GLU A 30 5.41 20.06 -3.57
CA GLU A 30 4.09 19.43 -3.57
C GLU A 30 4.18 17.99 -3.04
N ASN A 31 5.14 17.20 -3.54
CA ASN A 31 5.35 15.83 -3.05
C ASN A 31 5.71 15.83 -1.56
N ILE A 32 6.57 16.76 -1.11
CA ILE A 32 6.95 16.89 0.31
C ILE A 32 5.73 17.21 1.17
N ALA A 33 4.82 18.09 0.71
CA ALA A 33 3.58 18.38 1.41
C ALA A 33 2.67 17.14 1.48
N THR A 34 2.51 16.43 0.36
CA THR A 34 1.71 15.20 0.31
C THR A 34 2.28 14.08 1.17
N GLN A 35 3.60 13.95 1.29
CA GLN A 35 4.21 12.99 2.22
C GLN A 35 3.75 13.23 3.67
N LYS A 36 3.57 14.50 4.09
CA LYS A 36 3.09 14.82 5.45
C LYS A 36 1.64 14.35 5.63
N GLU A 37 0.80 14.58 4.63
CA GLU A 37 -0.59 14.14 4.65
C GLU A 37 -0.69 12.61 4.67
N LEU A 38 0.06 11.91 3.81
CA LEU A 38 0.08 10.45 3.76
C LEU A 38 0.57 9.81 5.07
N ARG A 39 1.57 10.40 5.73
CA ARG A 39 2.04 9.98 7.06
C ARG A 39 0.97 10.12 8.14
N SER A 40 0.05 11.08 8.00
CA SER A 40 -1.07 11.24 8.95
C SER A 40 -2.13 10.14 8.81
N ILE A 41 -2.21 9.51 7.64
CA ILE A 41 -3.16 8.42 7.35
C ILE A 41 -2.56 7.06 7.74
N ILE A 42 -1.33 6.77 7.28
CA ILE A 42 -0.63 5.51 7.55
C ILE A 42 0.76 5.86 8.10
N HIS A 43 0.97 5.61 9.40
CA HIS A 43 2.20 5.98 10.09
C HIS A 43 3.44 5.27 9.50
N HIS A 44 3.33 4.00 9.13
CA HIS A 44 4.42 3.26 8.50
C HIS A 44 4.58 3.66 7.02
N PHE A 45 5.20 4.82 6.79
CA PHE A 45 5.40 5.39 5.47
C PHE A 45 6.87 5.33 5.02
N LYS A 46 7.11 4.90 3.78
CA LYS A 46 8.45 4.87 3.15
C LYS A 46 8.40 5.43 1.72
N THR A 47 9.50 6.06 1.30
CA THR A 47 9.67 6.60 -0.06
C THR A 47 10.88 6.00 -0.74
N PHE A 48 10.79 5.85 -2.06
CA PHE A 48 11.87 5.37 -2.91
C PHE A 48 11.88 6.16 -4.21
N SER A 49 13.07 6.44 -4.74
CA SER A 49 13.26 7.14 -6.01
C SER A 49 13.58 6.20 -7.17
N ASN A 50 13.83 4.92 -6.89
CA ASN A 50 14.18 3.90 -7.87
C ASN A 50 13.48 2.56 -7.55
N ALA A 51 13.20 1.78 -8.60
CA ALA A 51 12.47 0.52 -8.48
C ALA A 51 13.27 -0.58 -7.75
N PRO A 52 14.58 -0.78 -7.97
CA PRO A 52 15.34 -1.84 -7.29
C PRO A 52 15.28 -1.76 -5.75
N ASP A 53 15.51 -0.58 -5.18
CA ASP A 53 15.47 -0.40 -3.72
C ASP A 53 14.05 -0.63 -3.16
N CYS A 54 13.03 -0.20 -3.90
CA CYS A 54 11.64 -0.41 -3.53
C CYS A 54 11.27 -1.89 -3.59
N GLU A 55 11.71 -2.62 -4.61
CA GLU A 55 11.45 -4.04 -4.77
C GLU A 55 12.13 -4.83 -3.65
N GLN A 56 13.41 -4.57 -3.38
CA GLN A 56 14.15 -5.20 -2.29
C GLN A 56 13.46 -4.97 -0.94
N TYR A 57 12.98 -3.74 -0.68
CA TYR A 57 12.23 -3.43 0.54
C TYR A 57 10.94 -4.26 0.66
N ILE A 58 10.18 -4.40 -0.43
CA ILE A 58 8.94 -5.18 -0.45
C ILE A 58 9.22 -6.68 -0.27
N GLN A 59 10.31 -7.20 -0.85
CA GLN A 59 10.70 -8.61 -0.73
C GLN A 59 11.07 -8.99 0.70
N GLN A 60 11.68 -8.06 1.45
CA GLN A 60 12.08 -8.27 2.84
C GLN A 60 10.91 -8.22 3.84
N LYS A 61 9.68 -7.93 3.38
CA LYS A 61 8.50 -7.88 4.24
C LYS A 61 8.02 -9.26 4.64
N SER A 62 7.46 -9.32 5.85
CA SER A 62 6.83 -10.52 6.36
C SER A 62 5.51 -10.81 5.63
N GLN A 63 5.03 -12.05 5.71
CA GLN A 63 3.72 -12.44 5.19
C GLN A 63 2.53 -11.74 5.87
N TYR A 64 2.76 -11.12 7.03
CA TYR A 64 1.75 -10.38 7.78
C TYR A 64 1.72 -8.89 7.40
N ASP A 65 2.76 -8.40 6.72
CA ASP A 65 2.77 -7.03 6.22
C ASP A 65 1.79 -6.87 5.05
N ARG A 66 1.18 -5.68 4.99
CA ARG A 66 0.29 -5.26 3.91
C ARG A 66 0.83 -3.95 3.35
N VAL A 67 1.38 -4.02 2.14
CA VAL A 67 1.95 -2.89 1.41
C VAL A 67 0.87 -2.25 0.54
N PHE A 68 0.66 -0.97 0.78
CA PHE A 68 -0.05 -0.06 -0.11
C PHE A 68 1.04 0.68 -0.90
N LEU A 69 1.09 0.48 -2.21
CA LEU A 69 2.11 1.06 -3.06
C LEU A 69 1.51 2.20 -3.89
N ILE A 70 2.10 3.39 -3.81
CA ILE A 70 1.94 4.47 -4.77
C ILE A 70 3.13 4.40 -5.71
N ALA A 71 2.90 4.32 -7.02
CA ALA A 71 3.97 4.33 -8.02
C ALA A 71 3.72 5.38 -9.10
N SER A 72 4.77 6.05 -9.55
CA SER A 72 4.70 6.85 -10.77
C SER A 72 4.34 5.99 -11.98
N GLY A 73 3.78 6.54 -13.06
CA GLY A 73 3.42 5.75 -14.25
C GLY A 73 4.59 4.91 -14.80
N ARG A 74 5.75 5.55 -15.00
CA ARG A 74 6.97 4.89 -15.51
C ARG A 74 7.49 3.82 -14.55
N LEU A 75 7.72 4.16 -13.27
CA LEU A 75 8.28 3.21 -12.30
C LEU A 75 7.27 2.11 -11.93
N GLY A 76 5.97 2.41 -12.01
CA GLY A 76 4.89 1.45 -11.84
C GLY A 76 4.91 0.40 -12.94
N GLN A 77 5.03 0.81 -14.20
CA GLN A 77 5.15 -0.12 -15.32
C GLN A 77 6.37 -1.05 -15.19
N GLU A 78 7.45 -0.55 -14.60
CA GLU A 78 8.68 -1.31 -14.32
C GLU A 78 8.50 -2.31 -13.16
N ILE A 79 8.04 -1.85 -11.99
CA ILE A 79 8.05 -2.68 -10.77
C ILE A 79 6.84 -3.61 -10.64
N VAL A 80 5.65 -3.20 -11.13
CA VAL A 80 4.39 -3.94 -10.90
C VAL A 80 4.45 -5.38 -11.43
N PRO A 81 4.99 -5.66 -12.64
CA PRO A 81 5.16 -7.02 -13.14
C PRO A 81 6.01 -7.91 -12.21
N HIS A 82 6.92 -7.34 -11.42
CA HIS A 82 7.80 -8.10 -10.54
C HIS A 82 7.17 -8.38 -9.18
N ILE A 83 6.30 -7.48 -8.68
CA ILE A 83 5.80 -7.57 -7.30
C ILE A 83 4.33 -7.96 -7.20
N HIS A 84 3.56 -7.94 -8.30
CA HIS A 84 2.10 -8.14 -8.23
C HIS A 84 1.72 -9.50 -7.65
N HIS A 85 2.57 -10.51 -7.76
CA HIS A 85 2.32 -11.85 -7.24
C HIS A 85 2.57 -11.96 -5.72
N TYR A 86 3.31 -11.03 -5.11
CA TYR A 86 3.60 -11.07 -3.67
C TYR A 86 2.37 -10.84 -2.82
N ARG A 87 2.11 -11.74 -1.87
CA ARG A 87 0.98 -11.63 -0.93
C ARG A 87 1.03 -10.33 -0.13
N GLN A 88 2.22 -9.86 0.27
CA GLN A 88 2.34 -8.60 1.01
C GLN A 88 1.88 -7.38 0.21
N VAL A 89 1.93 -7.40 -1.13
CA VAL A 89 1.43 -6.28 -1.95
C VAL A 89 -0.09 -6.36 -2.01
N PHE A 90 -0.76 -5.40 -1.38
CA PHE A 90 -2.21 -5.42 -1.20
C PHE A 90 -2.93 -4.52 -2.21
N ASN A 91 -2.59 -3.24 -2.23
CA ASN A 91 -3.14 -2.25 -3.16
C ASN A 91 -2.02 -1.49 -3.86
N ILE A 92 -2.18 -1.25 -5.16
CA ILE A 92 -1.28 -0.44 -5.97
C ILE A 92 -2.08 0.73 -6.54
N TYR A 93 -1.53 1.93 -6.43
CA TYR A 93 -2.08 3.17 -6.95
C TYR A 93 -1.05 3.79 -7.88
N VAL A 94 -1.47 4.13 -9.10
CA VAL A 94 -0.58 4.77 -10.07
C VAL A 94 -0.86 6.27 -10.06
N TYR A 95 0.16 7.09 -9.79
CA TYR A 95 0.09 8.55 -9.87
C TYR A 95 0.89 9.04 -11.09
N CYS A 96 0.21 9.63 -12.07
CA CYS A 96 0.86 10.11 -13.28
C CYS A 96 0.02 11.15 -14.00
N GLN A 97 0.66 12.07 -14.72
CA GLN A 97 -0.03 13.02 -15.59
C GLN A 97 -0.66 12.36 -16.82
N ASP A 98 -0.07 11.27 -17.30
CA ASP A 98 -0.45 10.62 -18.56
C ASP A 98 -1.33 9.39 -18.31
N LYS A 99 -2.61 9.62 -18.00
CA LYS A 99 -3.54 8.60 -17.49
C LYS A 99 -3.80 7.47 -18.48
N GLU A 100 -4.17 7.80 -19.71
CA GLU A 100 -4.64 6.84 -20.72
C GLU A 100 -3.61 5.77 -21.02
N LYS A 101 -2.36 6.19 -21.26
CA LYS A 101 -1.23 5.29 -21.48
C LYS A 101 -1.00 4.32 -20.32
N ASN A 102 -1.19 4.80 -19.08
CA ASN A 102 -0.94 3.99 -17.89
C ASN A 102 -2.11 3.07 -17.55
N GLU A 103 -3.33 3.42 -17.92
CA GLU A 103 -4.52 2.56 -17.72
C GLU A 103 -4.47 1.27 -18.54
N GLU A 104 -3.84 1.26 -19.71
CA GLU A 104 -3.72 0.05 -20.54
C GLU A 104 -2.91 -1.06 -19.86
N TRP A 105 -1.75 -0.74 -19.31
CA TRP A 105 -0.94 -1.74 -18.60
C TRP A 105 -1.48 -2.00 -17.19
N ALA A 106 -2.01 -0.98 -16.50
CA ALA A 106 -2.53 -1.11 -15.15
C ALA A 106 -3.70 -2.10 -15.08
N ARG A 107 -4.60 -2.09 -16.08
CA ARG A 107 -5.75 -3.00 -16.15
C ARG A 107 -5.38 -4.48 -16.19
N LYS A 108 -4.13 -4.82 -16.55
CA LYS A 108 -3.63 -6.20 -16.56
C LYS A 108 -3.39 -6.75 -15.14
N PHE A 109 -3.35 -5.89 -14.13
CA PHE A 109 -2.99 -6.25 -12.77
C PHE A 109 -4.13 -5.93 -11.79
N ILE A 110 -4.80 -6.96 -11.27
CA ILE A 110 -5.94 -6.86 -10.32
C ILE A 110 -5.63 -6.00 -9.07
N LYS A 111 -4.37 -5.95 -8.64
CA LYS A 111 -3.94 -5.18 -7.48
C LYS A 111 -3.82 -3.69 -7.75
N VAL A 112 -3.78 -3.27 -9.02
CA VAL A 112 -3.79 -1.85 -9.38
C VAL A 112 -5.24 -1.35 -9.28
N LYS A 113 -5.50 -0.54 -8.25
CA LYS A 113 -6.85 -0.07 -7.92
C LYS A 113 -7.27 1.11 -8.76
N THR A 114 -6.33 1.99 -9.10
CA THR A 114 -6.63 3.20 -9.87
C THR A 114 -5.36 3.81 -10.45
N VAL A 115 -5.54 4.52 -11.56
CA VAL A 115 -4.60 5.50 -12.09
C VAL A 115 -5.17 6.89 -11.81
N GLN A 116 -4.38 7.77 -11.19
CA GLN A 116 -4.82 9.09 -10.74
C GLN A 116 -3.85 10.16 -11.26
N THR A 117 -4.41 11.27 -11.73
CA THR A 117 -3.66 12.45 -12.17
C THR A 117 -3.59 13.53 -11.10
N ARG A 118 -4.41 13.42 -10.04
CA ARG A 118 -4.50 14.40 -8.95
C ARG A 118 -4.20 13.75 -7.61
N LEU A 119 -3.40 14.44 -6.80
CA LEU A 119 -2.99 13.97 -5.48
C LEU A 119 -4.14 13.89 -4.49
N ASP A 120 -5.05 14.87 -4.49
CA ASP A 120 -6.25 14.88 -3.63
C ASP A 120 -7.10 13.61 -3.80
N THR A 121 -7.32 13.20 -5.05
CA THR A 121 -8.12 12.03 -5.41
C THR A 121 -7.40 10.74 -5.01
N LEU A 122 -6.07 10.70 -5.18
CA LEU A 122 -5.22 9.61 -4.73
C LEU A 122 -5.27 9.43 -3.20
N ILE A 123 -5.08 10.52 -2.45
CA ILE A 123 -5.05 10.51 -0.99
C ILE A 123 -6.40 10.06 -0.43
N ASN A 124 -7.50 10.64 -0.91
CA ASN A 124 -8.85 10.23 -0.52
C ASN A 124 -9.10 8.74 -0.79
N ARG A 125 -8.60 8.24 -1.93
CA ARG A 125 -8.74 6.82 -2.25
C ARG A 125 -7.96 5.93 -1.29
N ILE A 126 -6.72 6.28 -0.98
CA ILE A 126 -5.88 5.55 -0.02
C ILE A 126 -6.53 5.55 1.36
N GLN A 127 -7.01 6.70 1.83
CA GLN A 127 -7.68 6.83 3.12
C GLN A 127 -8.94 5.98 3.21
N SER A 128 -9.75 5.94 2.14
CA SER A 128 -10.94 5.10 2.06
C SER A 128 -10.58 3.61 2.11
N ASP A 129 -9.62 3.18 1.30
CA ASP A 129 -9.22 1.78 1.21
C ASP A 129 -8.52 1.30 2.50
N TYR A 130 -7.77 2.19 3.17
CA TYR A 130 -7.18 1.92 4.49
C TYR A 130 -8.26 1.80 5.59
N SER A 131 -9.20 2.75 5.64
CA SER A 131 -10.30 2.73 6.61
C SER A 131 -11.14 1.45 6.49
N LYS A 132 -11.47 1.04 5.26
CA LYS A 132 -12.16 -0.24 5.00
C LYS A 132 -11.36 -1.44 5.49
N ARG A 133 -10.03 -1.42 5.34
CA ARG A 133 -9.19 -2.50 5.87
C ARG A 133 -9.24 -2.56 7.39
N CYS A 134 -9.16 -1.42 8.06
CA CYS A 134 -9.29 -1.35 9.52
C CYS A 134 -10.65 -1.87 10.00
N GLN A 135 -11.74 -1.53 9.31
CA GLN A 135 -13.09 -2.03 9.62
C GLN A 135 -13.24 -3.53 9.37
N SER A 136 -12.69 -4.06 8.28
CA SER A 136 -12.74 -5.50 7.99
C SER A 136 -12.06 -6.38 9.05
N LYS A 137 -11.20 -5.81 9.91
CA LYS A 137 -10.62 -6.51 11.06
C LYS A 137 -11.60 -6.59 12.26
N LEU A 138 -12.58 -5.70 12.34
CA LEU A 138 -13.57 -5.63 13.42
C LEU A 138 -14.79 -6.53 13.16
N ASP A 139 -15.13 -6.77 11.89
CA ASP A 139 -16.29 -7.56 11.48
C ASP A 139 -15.98 -9.06 11.24
N GLU A 140 -14.76 -9.52 11.53
CA GLU A 140 -14.42 -10.93 11.39
C GLU A 140 -15.08 -11.71 12.55
N PRO A 141 -15.99 -12.66 12.29
CA PRO A 141 -16.61 -13.42 13.36
C PRO A 141 -15.53 -14.17 14.14
N PHE A 142 -15.48 -13.96 15.45
CA PHE A 142 -14.60 -14.69 16.34
C PHE A 142 -14.69 -16.20 16.00
N PRO A 143 -13.56 -16.89 15.77
CA PRO A 143 -13.61 -18.32 15.58
C PRO A 143 -14.20 -18.93 16.85
N ILE A 144 -15.44 -19.42 16.73
CA ILE A 144 -16.07 -20.22 17.76
C ILE A 144 -15.25 -21.51 17.83
N ASN A 145 -14.37 -21.62 18.82
CA ASN A 145 -13.79 -22.91 19.15
C ASN A 145 -14.92 -23.79 19.71
N ILE A 146 -15.44 -24.67 18.86
CA ILE A 146 -16.32 -25.75 19.28
C ILE A 146 -15.45 -26.99 19.43
N SER A 147 -15.23 -27.37 20.69
CA SER A 147 -14.66 -28.63 21.21
C SER A 147 -13.14 -28.81 21.16
#